data_AF-A0A0M0JQ99-F1
#
_entry.id   AF-A0A0M0JQ99-F1
#
_cell.length_a   1.000
_cell.length_b   1.000
_cell.length_c   1.000
_cell.angle_alpha   90.00
_cell.angle_beta   90.00
_cell.angle_gamma   90.00
#
_symmetry.space_group_name_H-M   'P 1'
#
loop_
_entity.id
_entity.type
_entity.pdbx_description
1 polymer ?
#
loop_
_entity_poly.entity_id
_entity_poly.type
_entity_poly.pdbx_seq_one_letter_code
_entity_poly.pdbx_strand_id
1 'polypeptide(L)'
;MLQTITPGTLRKLNLSHTAMSVDVAATFGFAHEGLSALLVLRLRGCSLGDGGVGLICEALHHPSSAASSPLTELALASNGLTPAAATHLADAVRELPSLVMLDLSYNELGSLGCVAIGEAISERRVLQSLSLAATGLHDEAVAQLAGLLSLTPLVELDLDGNAASDYAMSALLEMASRTQTLTTLRLSANAIGETGARALAQHLSTDPGGSLRSIALANNPIGLKGGEALRICMRVCRSVTDLSLTGAGVAAEQLKDIDECVAQNRSDLRVQSRQATKSLLRAAAQRAEERAAGIGTEGAAGVTAARADATAAPTAAATAAGRTSPASDLFATSTHLDFAPQTVGRATATHAASASTPSSIPGDRFAPSGDLSAGVVRQWRELSLLPSARLVLLDHAMISDEHADELAEYTRDNTCTELLHLGGNELTNEGLTVLAAALPTSSIRRLSLAGNNVQDEGALALGTALAKGFAPEHIDLSDNMLTDTGALGLVEQALRHGPALVWLDLRANPLITSEGRHEARAAAERARFELLL
;
A
#
# COMPACT_ATOMS: atom_id res chain seq x y z
N MET A 1 7.87 -23.76 -20.53
CA MET A 1 7.77 -23.53 -19.08
C MET A 1 6.33 -23.39 -18.63
N LEU A 2 5.53 -22.48 -19.21
CA LEU A 2 4.10 -22.33 -18.86
C LEU A 2 3.23 -23.58 -19.12
N GLN A 3 3.48 -24.30 -20.22
CA GLN A 3 2.78 -25.56 -20.57
C GLN A 3 3.11 -26.75 -19.66
N THR A 4 4.16 -26.65 -18.84
CA THR A 4 4.64 -27.74 -17.96
C THR A 4 4.32 -27.50 -16.48
N ILE A 5 3.69 -26.36 -16.15
CA ILE A 5 3.31 -26.02 -14.79
C ILE A 5 2.00 -26.73 -14.46
N THR A 6 1.95 -27.37 -13.30
CA THR A 6 0.74 -28.02 -12.80
C THR A 6 -0.36 -26.97 -12.64
N PRO A 7 -1.55 -27.18 -13.24
CA PRO A 7 -2.70 -26.30 -13.10
C PRO A 7 -2.94 -25.90 -11.63
N GLY A 8 -3.19 -24.61 -11.38
CA GLY A 8 -3.56 -24.10 -10.07
C GLY A 8 -2.43 -23.93 -9.03
N THR A 9 -1.16 -24.15 -9.37
CA THR A 9 -0.04 -23.97 -8.42
C THR A 9 0.66 -22.61 -8.52
N LEU A 10 0.65 -22.00 -9.70
CA LEU A 10 1.37 -20.74 -9.94
C LEU A 10 0.54 -19.55 -9.47
N ARG A 11 0.95 -18.95 -8.35
CA ARG A 11 0.25 -17.79 -7.79
C ARG A 11 0.89 -16.44 -8.12
N LYS A 12 2.14 -16.43 -8.57
CA LYS A 12 2.87 -15.23 -9.00
C LYS A 12 3.66 -15.55 -10.24
N LEU A 13 3.66 -14.63 -11.20
CA LEU A 13 4.50 -14.70 -12.37
C LEU A 13 5.06 -13.31 -12.67
N ASN A 14 6.37 -13.16 -12.53
CA ASN A 14 7.08 -11.96 -12.95
C ASN A 14 8.06 -12.34 -14.08
N LEU A 15 7.85 -11.74 -15.24
CA LEU A 15 8.70 -11.89 -16.42
C LEU A 15 9.14 -10.51 -16.93
N SER A 16 9.17 -9.50 -16.05
CA SER A 16 9.53 -8.12 -16.42
C SER A 16 10.92 -8.07 -17.05
N HIS A 17 11.07 -7.21 -18.07
CA HIS A 17 12.25 -7.01 -18.89
C HIS A 17 12.71 -8.27 -19.65
N THR A 18 11.85 -9.29 -19.75
CA THR A 18 12.08 -10.41 -20.66
C THR A 18 11.40 -10.10 -22.00
N ALA A 19 12.20 -9.93 -23.05
CA ALA A 19 11.65 -9.72 -24.38
C ALA A 19 10.81 -10.94 -24.77
N MET A 20 9.51 -10.74 -24.95
CA MET A 20 8.58 -11.78 -25.36
C MET A 20 8.25 -11.61 -26.83
N SER A 21 8.42 -12.66 -27.64
CA SER A 21 7.82 -12.67 -28.97
C SER A 21 6.31 -12.87 -28.84
N VAL A 22 5.56 -12.48 -29.87
CA VAL A 22 4.11 -12.70 -29.95
C VAL A 22 3.77 -14.19 -29.80
N ASP A 23 4.65 -15.09 -30.29
CA ASP A 23 4.49 -16.54 -30.13
C ASP A 23 4.58 -16.97 -28.65
N VAL A 24 5.43 -16.30 -27.85
CA VAL A 24 5.52 -16.54 -26.41
C VAL A 24 4.30 -15.98 -25.69
N ALA A 25 3.78 -14.81 -26.09
CA ALA A 25 2.51 -14.30 -25.59
C ALA A 25 1.34 -15.26 -25.92
N ALA A 26 1.33 -15.86 -27.11
CA ALA A 26 0.35 -16.88 -27.49
C ALA A 26 0.40 -18.12 -26.60
N THR A 27 1.54 -18.45 -25.99
CA THR A 27 1.60 -19.54 -25.01
C THR A 27 0.82 -19.27 -23.73
N PHE A 28 0.54 -18.00 -23.37
CA PHE A 28 -0.42 -17.67 -22.31
C PHE A 28 -1.85 -18.08 -22.71
N GLY A 29 -2.19 -17.86 -23.98
CA GLY A 29 -3.44 -18.32 -24.62
C GLY A 29 -3.62 -19.84 -24.67
N PHE A 30 -2.61 -20.63 -24.32
CA PHE A 30 -2.74 -22.09 -24.19
C PHE A 30 -2.53 -22.58 -22.75
N ALA A 31 -2.18 -21.68 -21.82
CA ALA A 31 -1.81 -22.00 -20.45
C ALA A 31 -2.85 -21.54 -19.40
N HIS A 32 -4.11 -21.34 -19.80
CA HIS A 32 -5.18 -20.84 -18.92
C HIS A 32 -5.35 -21.64 -17.63
N GLU A 33 -5.26 -22.97 -17.70
CA GLU A 33 -5.35 -23.83 -16.51
C GLU A 33 -4.22 -23.56 -15.50
N GLY A 34 -3.02 -23.22 -16.00
CA GLY A 34 -1.88 -22.82 -15.18
C GLY A 34 -2.00 -21.43 -14.57
N LEU A 35 -2.78 -20.54 -15.19
CA LEU A 35 -2.99 -19.15 -14.76
C LEU A 35 -4.23 -18.97 -13.85
N SER A 36 -5.07 -20.02 -13.72
CA SER A 36 -6.33 -19.99 -12.95
C SER A 36 -6.17 -19.65 -11.46
N ALA A 37 -5.00 -19.88 -10.88
CA ALA A 37 -4.69 -19.53 -9.47
C ALA A 37 -3.75 -18.32 -9.34
N LEU A 38 -3.48 -17.61 -10.44
CA LEU A 38 -2.54 -16.51 -10.46
C LEU A 38 -3.14 -15.29 -9.75
N LEU A 39 -2.42 -14.76 -8.77
CA LEU A 39 -2.84 -13.56 -8.03
C LEU A 39 -2.00 -12.34 -8.43
N VAL A 40 -0.81 -12.55 -8.99
CA VAL A 40 0.09 -11.49 -9.46
C VAL A 40 0.69 -11.83 -10.81
N LEU A 41 0.51 -10.93 -11.78
CA LEU A 41 1.13 -10.99 -13.11
C LEU A 41 1.89 -9.71 -13.40
N ARG A 42 3.22 -9.81 -13.57
CA ARG A 42 4.10 -8.67 -13.89
C ARG A 42 4.85 -8.95 -15.17
N LEU A 43 4.62 -8.11 -16.17
CA LEU A 43 5.20 -8.21 -17.51
C LEU A 43 5.73 -6.86 -17.96
N ARG A 44 6.33 -6.06 -17.05
CA ARG A 44 6.84 -4.72 -17.40
C ARG A 44 7.95 -4.84 -18.44
N GLY A 45 7.99 -4.00 -19.47
CA GLY A 45 9.14 -3.97 -20.37
C GLY A 45 9.32 -5.22 -21.22
N CYS A 46 8.26 -6.00 -21.47
CA CYS A 46 8.33 -7.24 -22.24
C CYS A 46 8.18 -7.05 -23.75
N SER A 47 7.94 -5.82 -24.22
CA SER A 47 7.69 -5.48 -25.62
C SER A 47 6.51 -6.28 -26.23
N LEU A 48 5.45 -6.49 -25.45
CA LEU A 48 4.29 -7.29 -25.86
C LEU A 48 3.56 -6.70 -27.07
N GLY A 49 3.45 -5.37 -27.14
CA GLY A 49 2.56 -4.68 -28.06
C GLY A 49 1.08 -5.06 -27.89
N ASP A 50 0.23 -4.46 -28.72
CA ASP A 50 -1.22 -4.62 -28.60
C ASP A 50 -1.69 -6.07 -28.80
N GLY A 51 -1.10 -6.77 -29.78
CA GLY A 51 -1.46 -8.17 -30.07
C GLY A 51 -1.05 -9.12 -28.96
N GLY A 52 0.13 -8.91 -28.34
CA GLY A 52 0.59 -9.73 -27.22
C GLY A 52 -0.28 -9.53 -25.98
N VAL A 53 -0.64 -8.28 -25.66
CA VAL A 53 -1.56 -7.99 -24.55
C VAL A 53 -2.97 -8.50 -24.82
N GLY A 54 -3.47 -8.42 -26.05
CA GLY A 54 -4.75 -9.03 -26.43
C GLY A 54 -4.81 -10.51 -26.07
N LEU A 55 -3.78 -11.28 -26.44
CA LEU A 55 -3.69 -12.71 -26.11
C LEU A 55 -3.60 -12.98 -24.61
N ILE A 56 -2.91 -12.12 -23.85
CA ILE A 56 -2.83 -12.22 -22.39
C ILE A 56 -4.19 -11.90 -21.76
N CYS A 57 -4.88 -10.86 -22.23
CA CYS A 57 -6.22 -10.48 -21.78
C CYS A 57 -7.23 -11.60 -22.05
N GLU A 58 -7.23 -12.16 -23.27
CA GLU A 58 -8.02 -13.35 -23.59
C GLU A 58 -7.69 -14.51 -22.65
N ALA A 59 -6.42 -14.64 -22.27
CA ALA A 59 -5.99 -15.68 -21.36
C ALA A 59 -6.42 -15.52 -19.91
N LEU A 60 -6.60 -14.29 -19.47
CA LEU A 60 -7.18 -13.95 -18.18
C LEU A 60 -8.72 -14.05 -18.20
N HIS A 61 -9.33 -14.00 -19.39
CA HIS A 61 -10.79 -13.94 -19.62
C HIS A 61 -11.47 -15.30 -19.87
N HIS A 62 -10.73 -16.41 -20.04
CA HIS A 62 -11.29 -17.59 -20.71
C HIS A 62 -12.57 -18.18 -20.03
N PRO A 63 -13.71 -18.29 -20.76
CA PRO A 63 -15.05 -18.62 -20.22
C PRO A 63 -15.22 -20.07 -19.72
N SER A 64 -14.18 -20.89 -19.84
CA SER A 64 -14.15 -22.29 -19.40
C SER A 64 -13.78 -22.43 -17.91
N SER A 65 -13.27 -21.36 -17.30
CA SER A 65 -13.00 -21.28 -15.87
C SER A 65 -14.29 -20.95 -15.12
N ALA A 66 -14.90 -21.93 -14.46
CA ALA A 66 -16.07 -21.71 -13.60
C ALA A 66 -15.78 -20.82 -12.37
N ALA A 67 -14.52 -20.43 -12.15
CA ALA A 67 -14.08 -19.52 -11.11
C ALA A 67 -13.57 -18.21 -11.74
N SER A 68 -13.97 -17.06 -11.19
CA SER A 68 -13.37 -15.78 -11.57
C SER A 68 -11.88 -15.80 -11.25
N SER A 69 -11.06 -15.23 -12.15
CA SER A 69 -9.63 -15.11 -11.90
C SER A 69 -9.37 -14.40 -10.56
N PRO A 70 -8.55 -14.97 -9.66
CA PRO A 70 -8.26 -14.37 -8.37
C PRO A 70 -7.16 -13.29 -8.49
N LEU A 71 -6.85 -12.82 -9.71
CA LEU A 71 -5.78 -11.86 -9.96
C LEU A 71 -6.02 -10.57 -9.17
N THR A 72 -5.08 -10.28 -8.28
CA THR A 72 -5.05 -9.06 -7.46
C THR A 72 -4.17 -7.97 -8.04
N GLU A 73 -3.19 -8.35 -8.86
CA GLU A 73 -2.23 -7.41 -9.44
C GLU A 73 -1.91 -7.74 -10.89
N LEU A 74 -2.00 -6.72 -11.74
CA LEU A 74 -1.59 -6.75 -13.13
C LEU A 74 -0.66 -5.56 -13.42
N ALA A 75 0.60 -5.83 -13.76
CA ALA A 75 1.57 -4.81 -14.16
C ALA A 75 2.02 -5.05 -15.61
N LEU A 76 1.67 -4.13 -16.49
CA LEU A 76 1.94 -4.16 -17.93
C LEU A 76 2.67 -2.90 -18.42
N ALA A 77 3.36 -2.22 -17.53
CA ALA A 77 4.08 -1.00 -17.87
C ALA A 77 5.14 -1.19 -18.95
N SER A 78 5.45 -0.14 -19.73
CA SER A 78 6.52 -0.16 -20.75
C SER A 78 6.41 -1.31 -21.78
N ASN A 79 5.21 -1.62 -22.25
CA ASN A 79 4.98 -2.68 -23.24
C ASN A 79 4.67 -2.17 -24.66
N GLY A 80 4.74 -0.85 -24.86
CA GLY A 80 4.41 -0.24 -26.14
C GLY A 80 2.92 -0.39 -26.48
N LEU A 81 2.05 -0.34 -25.47
CA LEU A 81 0.61 -0.48 -25.66
C LEU A 81 0.02 0.83 -26.18
N THR A 82 -0.83 0.71 -27.18
CA THR A 82 -1.50 1.84 -27.83
C THR A 82 -2.99 1.88 -27.46
N PRO A 83 -3.79 2.86 -27.93
CA PRO A 83 -5.23 2.89 -27.67
C PRO A 83 -5.97 1.61 -28.11
N ALA A 84 -5.43 0.85 -29.08
CA ALA A 84 -6.04 -0.41 -29.52
C ALA A 84 -5.94 -1.54 -28.47
N ALA A 85 -4.91 -1.54 -27.62
CA ALA A 85 -4.82 -2.46 -26.50
C ALA A 85 -5.81 -2.13 -25.38
N ALA A 86 -6.19 -0.85 -25.26
CA ALA A 86 -7.03 -0.39 -24.15
C ALA A 86 -8.42 -1.03 -24.13
N THR A 87 -9.00 -1.35 -25.28
CA THR A 87 -10.30 -2.06 -25.33
C THR A 87 -10.19 -3.47 -24.76
N HIS A 88 -9.16 -4.22 -25.18
CA HIS A 88 -8.88 -5.56 -24.65
C HIS A 88 -8.56 -5.53 -23.15
N LEU A 89 -7.85 -4.50 -22.69
CA LEU A 89 -7.58 -4.30 -21.27
C LEU A 89 -8.83 -3.95 -20.48
N ALA A 90 -9.70 -3.07 -21.00
CA ALA A 90 -10.96 -2.71 -20.36
C ALA A 90 -11.85 -3.94 -20.20
N ASP A 91 -12.00 -4.76 -21.23
CA ASP A 91 -12.78 -5.98 -21.19
C ASP A 91 -12.19 -7.01 -20.21
N ALA A 92 -10.87 -7.15 -20.16
CA ALA A 92 -10.21 -7.99 -19.17
C ALA A 92 -10.44 -7.47 -17.74
N VAL A 93 -10.24 -6.17 -17.49
CA VAL A 93 -10.43 -5.56 -16.16
C VAL A 93 -11.87 -5.72 -15.68
N ARG A 94 -12.86 -5.64 -16.57
CA ARG A 94 -14.25 -5.94 -16.23
C ARG A 94 -14.41 -7.36 -15.71
N GLU A 95 -13.58 -8.33 -16.08
CA GLU A 95 -13.72 -9.72 -15.65
C GLU A 95 -12.77 -10.12 -14.51
N LEU A 96 -12.05 -9.16 -13.92
CA LEU A 96 -11.13 -9.37 -12.81
C LEU A 96 -11.70 -8.77 -11.50
N PRO A 97 -12.60 -9.47 -10.78
CA PRO A 97 -13.31 -8.92 -9.62
C PRO A 97 -12.43 -8.77 -8.36
N SER A 98 -11.20 -9.29 -8.38
CA SER A 98 -10.26 -9.19 -7.27
C SER A 98 -9.08 -8.25 -7.56
N LEU A 99 -9.08 -7.55 -8.71
CA LEU A 99 -7.96 -6.68 -9.09
C LEU A 99 -7.91 -5.45 -8.19
N VAL A 100 -6.86 -5.37 -7.39
CA VAL A 100 -6.60 -4.28 -6.45
C VAL A 100 -5.59 -3.30 -7.00
N MET A 101 -4.65 -3.76 -7.84
CA MET A 101 -3.58 -2.95 -8.40
C MET A 101 -3.44 -3.16 -9.91
N LEU A 102 -3.42 -2.05 -10.64
CA LEU A 102 -3.21 -2.02 -12.09
C LEU A 102 -2.15 -0.98 -12.44
N ASP A 103 -1.05 -1.44 -13.04
CA ASP A 103 0.02 -0.59 -13.55
C ASP A 103 0.11 -0.70 -15.07
N LEU A 104 -0.21 0.40 -15.75
CA LEU A 104 -0.12 0.55 -17.21
C LEU A 104 0.85 1.67 -17.60
N SER A 105 1.71 2.11 -16.69
CA SER A 105 2.62 3.24 -16.90
C SER A 105 3.53 3.06 -18.12
N TYR A 106 3.97 4.17 -18.71
CA TYR A 106 4.87 4.21 -19.86
C TYR A 106 4.34 3.41 -21.07
N ASN A 107 3.04 3.55 -21.35
CA ASN A 107 2.39 2.99 -22.54
C ASN A 107 1.59 4.09 -23.23
N GLU A 108 1.69 4.21 -24.55
CA GLU A 108 1.01 5.24 -25.35
C GLU A 108 -0.50 4.96 -25.54
N LEU A 109 -1.22 4.65 -24.46
CA LEU A 109 -2.66 4.36 -24.46
C LEU A 109 -3.51 5.54 -24.94
N GLY A 110 -3.01 6.77 -24.72
CA GLY A 110 -3.67 8.02 -25.03
C GLY A 110 -4.96 8.24 -24.23
N SER A 111 -5.54 9.43 -24.41
CA SER A 111 -6.75 9.88 -23.74
C SER A 111 -7.92 8.89 -23.81
N LEU A 112 -8.24 8.38 -25.01
CA LEU A 112 -9.36 7.47 -25.21
C LEU A 112 -9.14 6.12 -24.53
N GLY A 113 -7.92 5.58 -24.59
CA GLY A 113 -7.61 4.30 -23.98
C GLY A 113 -7.70 4.35 -22.46
N CYS A 114 -7.14 5.38 -21.84
CA CYS A 114 -7.21 5.56 -20.39
C CYS A 114 -8.63 5.78 -19.88
N VAL A 115 -9.47 6.51 -20.60
CA VAL A 115 -10.89 6.69 -20.24
C VAL A 115 -11.65 5.36 -20.30
N ALA A 116 -11.43 4.55 -21.35
CA ALA A 116 -12.05 3.23 -21.46
C ALA A 116 -11.67 2.29 -20.31
N ILE A 117 -10.41 2.34 -19.85
CA ILE A 117 -9.95 1.61 -18.67
C ILE A 117 -10.61 2.17 -17.40
N GLY A 118 -10.73 3.50 -17.28
CA GLY A 118 -11.44 4.15 -16.19
C GLY A 118 -12.91 3.72 -16.08
N GLU A 119 -13.60 3.58 -17.21
CA GLU A 119 -14.98 3.08 -17.26
C GLU A 119 -15.07 1.66 -16.71
N ALA A 120 -14.20 0.75 -17.17
CA ALA A 120 -14.14 -0.62 -16.67
C ALA A 120 -13.88 -0.71 -15.16
N ILE A 121 -12.99 0.14 -14.63
CA ILE A 121 -12.68 0.20 -13.19
C ILE A 121 -13.88 0.70 -12.38
N SER A 122 -14.60 1.70 -12.90
CA SER A 122 -15.74 2.33 -12.23
C SER A 122 -16.91 1.36 -11.96
N GLU A 123 -17.03 0.31 -12.79
CA GLU A 123 -18.05 -0.73 -12.67
C GLU A 123 -17.77 -1.70 -11.51
N ARG A 124 -16.48 -1.97 -11.21
CA ARG A 124 -16.08 -3.00 -10.23
C ARG A 124 -15.80 -2.44 -8.83
N ARG A 125 -15.32 -1.19 -8.72
CA ARG A 125 -15.09 -0.48 -7.44
C ARG A 125 -14.27 -1.27 -6.39
N VAL A 126 -13.30 -2.06 -6.83
CA VAL A 126 -12.38 -2.81 -5.95
C VAL A 126 -10.95 -2.30 -6.02
N LEU A 127 -10.61 -1.59 -7.11
CA LEU A 127 -9.25 -1.14 -7.37
C LEU A 127 -8.84 -0.08 -6.34
N GLN A 128 -7.65 -0.27 -5.76
CA GLN A 128 -7.07 0.62 -4.76
C GLN A 128 -5.85 1.37 -5.29
N SER A 129 -5.11 0.81 -6.25
CA SER A 129 -3.94 1.46 -6.84
C SER A 129 -4.00 1.41 -8.37
N LEU A 130 -3.90 2.58 -8.99
CA LEU A 130 -3.90 2.76 -10.44
C LEU A 130 -2.71 3.64 -10.86
N SER A 131 -1.83 3.09 -11.70
CA SER A 131 -0.79 3.88 -12.36
C SER A 131 -1.05 3.99 -13.87
N LEU A 132 -1.17 5.23 -14.32
CA LEU A 132 -1.26 5.65 -15.72
C LEU A 132 -0.18 6.71 -16.03
N ALA A 133 0.96 6.63 -15.34
CA ALA A 133 2.07 7.54 -15.57
C ALA A 133 2.59 7.43 -17.01
N ALA A 134 2.91 8.56 -17.65
CA ALA A 134 3.44 8.65 -19.01
C ALA A 134 2.60 7.86 -20.03
N THR A 135 1.28 8.05 -20.01
CA THR A 135 0.34 7.38 -20.94
C THR A 135 -0.21 8.29 -22.04
N GLY A 136 0.19 9.56 -22.04
CA GLY A 136 -0.30 10.56 -23.00
C GLY A 136 -1.68 11.10 -22.63
N LEU A 137 -2.01 11.13 -21.34
CA LEU A 137 -3.23 11.77 -20.84
C LEU A 137 -3.16 13.29 -20.97
N HIS A 138 -4.27 13.88 -21.41
CA HIS A 138 -4.50 15.32 -21.48
C HIS A 138 -5.67 15.72 -20.56
N ASP A 139 -5.80 17.01 -20.31
CA ASP A 139 -6.78 17.61 -19.39
C ASP A 139 -8.20 17.05 -19.44
N GLU A 140 -8.80 16.96 -20.63
CA GLU A 140 -10.18 16.49 -20.79
C GLU A 140 -10.33 15.02 -20.35
N ALA A 141 -9.34 14.19 -20.68
CA ALA A 141 -9.34 12.79 -20.30
C ALA A 141 -9.10 12.59 -18.81
N VAL A 142 -8.21 13.39 -18.20
CA VAL A 142 -8.01 13.37 -16.74
C VAL A 142 -9.29 13.79 -16.02
N ALA A 143 -10.00 14.81 -16.50
CA ALA A 143 -11.26 15.23 -15.91
C ALA A 143 -12.36 14.15 -16.03
N GLN A 144 -12.46 13.48 -17.19
CA GLN A 144 -13.38 12.35 -17.36
C GLN A 144 -13.02 11.19 -16.44
N LEU A 145 -11.73 10.82 -16.38
CA LEU A 145 -11.22 9.77 -15.50
C LEU A 145 -11.52 10.09 -14.03
N ALA A 146 -11.30 11.35 -13.60
CA ALA A 146 -11.62 11.81 -12.26
C ALA A 146 -13.12 11.65 -11.94
N GLY A 147 -14.00 11.94 -12.91
CA GLY A 147 -15.44 11.70 -12.78
C GLY A 147 -15.77 10.22 -12.58
N LEU A 148 -15.19 9.33 -13.39
CA LEU A 148 -15.40 7.89 -13.35
C LEU A 148 -14.88 7.25 -12.06
N LEU A 149 -13.73 7.72 -11.56
CA LEU A 149 -13.07 7.16 -10.38
C LEU A 149 -13.59 7.76 -9.06
N SER A 150 -14.47 8.76 -9.10
CA SER A 150 -14.97 9.50 -7.92
C SER A 150 -15.67 8.64 -6.85
N LEU A 151 -16.12 7.43 -7.20
CA LEU A 151 -16.78 6.49 -6.29
C LEU A 151 -15.99 5.18 -6.11
N THR A 152 -14.75 5.15 -6.58
CA THR A 152 -13.85 4.00 -6.39
C THR A 152 -13.09 4.15 -5.07
N PRO A 153 -12.78 3.06 -4.34
CA PRO A 153 -12.03 3.10 -3.09
C PRO A 153 -10.52 3.25 -3.36
N LEU A 154 -10.17 4.16 -4.28
CA LEU A 154 -8.82 4.33 -4.76
C LEU A 154 -7.99 5.00 -3.67
N VAL A 155 -6.91 4.35 -3.27
CA VAL A 155 -5.94 4.83 -2.27
C VAL A 155 -4.80 5.57 -2.97
N GLU A 156 -4.41 5.12 -4.16
CA GLU A 156 -3.27 5.63 -4.89
C GLU A 156 -3.62 5.84 -6.37
N LEU A 157 -3.36 7.06 -6.85
CA LEU A 157 -3.48 7.43 -8.25
C LEU A 157 -2.17 8.04 -8.72
N ASP A 158 -1.56 7.41 -9.72
CA ASP A 158 -0.33 7.88 -10.34
C ASP A 158 -0.57 8.31 -11.79
N LEU A 159 -0.35 9.60 -12.05
CA LEU A 159 -0.49 10.29 -13.32
C LEU A 159 0.79 11.05 -13.69
N ASP A 160 1.94 10.67 -13.14
CA ASP A 160 3.23 11.29 -13.45
C ASP A 160 3.51 11.34 -14.96
N GLY A 161 4.21 12.34 -15.47
CA GLY A 161 4.69 12.37 -16.86
C GLY A 161 3.60 12.49 -17.93
N ASN A 162 2.44 13.06 -17.60
CA ASN A 162 1.35 13.32 -18.54
C ASN A 162 1.26 14.82 -18.90
N ALA A 163 0.21 15.21 -19.64
CA ALA A 163 -0.06 16.60 -19.99
C ALA A 163 -1.20 17.20 -19.12
N ALA A 164 -1.25 16.85 -17.83
CA ALA A 164 -2.23 17.39 -16.90
C ALA A 164 -1.90 18.82 -16.48
N SER A 165 -2.82 19.76 -16.70
CA SER A 165 -2.68 21.17 -16.35
C SER A 165 -3.47 21.54 -15.09
N ASP A 166 -3.55 22.84 -14.81
CA ASP A 166 -4.40 23.44 -13.77
C ASP A 166 -5.88 22.98 -13.87
N TYR A 167 -6.38 22.74 -15.08
CA TYR A 167 -7.75 22.26 -15.29
C TYR A 167 -7.92 20.82 -14.78
N ALA A 168 -7.00 19.93 -15.17
CA ALA A 168 -6.97 18.55 -14.69
C ALA A 168 -6.84 18.49 -13.16
N MET A 169 -5.98 19.33 -12.58
CA MET A 169 -5.78 19.41 -11.14
C MET A 169 -7.10 19.72 -10.40
N SER A 170 -7.90 20.64 -10.92
CA SER A 170 -9.20 20.99 -10.31
C SER A 170 -10.17 19.81 -10.28
N ALA A 171 -10.23 19.03 -11.36
CA ALA A 171 -11.08 17.83 -11.43
C ALA A 171 -10.59 16.72 -10.49
N LEU A 172 -9.28 16.51 -10.38
CA LEU A 172 -8.68 15.54 -9.46
C LEU A 172 -8.95 15.88 -7.98
N LEU A 173 -8.92 17.16 -7.62
CA LEU A 173 -9.26 17.62 -6.28
C LEU A 173 -10.75 17.44 -5.95
N GLU A 174 -11.64 17.65 -6.92
CA GLU A 174 -13.06 17.32 -6.74
C GLU A 174 -13.26 15.82 -6.52
N MET A 175 -12.55 14.98 -7.28
CA MET A 175 -12.56 13.52 -7.09
C MET A 175 -12.01 13.12 -5.72
N ALA A 176 -10.89 13.70 -5.28
CA ALA A 176 -10.31 13.43 -3.95
C ALA A 176 -11.31 13.76 -2.82
N SER A 177 -12.05 14.87 -2.97
CA SER A 177 -13.11 15.28 -2.04
C SER A 177 -14.26 14.25 -1.94
N ARG A 178 -14.52 13.49 -3.02
CA ARG A 178 -15.62 12.52 -3.10
C ARG A 178 -15.20 11.13 -2.66
N THR A 179 -14.00 10.69 -3.05
CA THR A 179 -13.48 9.35 -2.76
C THR A 179 -13.17 9.17 -1.29
N GLN A 180 -12.60 10.20 -0.63
CA GLN A 180 -12.21 10.21 0.80
C GLN A 180 -11.28 9.05 1.22
N THR A 181 -10.80 8.28 0.26
CA THR A 181 -9.91 7.12 0.42
C THR A 181 -8.55 7.37 -0.24
N LEU A 182 -8.48 8.33 -1.16
CA LEU A 182 -7.26 8.67 -1.88
C LEU A 182 -6.27 9.35 -0.94
N THR A 183 -5.19 8.64 -0.62
CA THR A 183 -4.11 9.14 0.23
C THR A 183 -2.92 9.61 -0.60
N THR A 184 -2.70 9.00 -1.77
CA THR A 184 -1.53 9.25 -2.60
C THR A 184 -1.94 9.72 -3.99
N LEU A 185 -1.49 10.91 -4.38
CA LEU A 185 -1.71 11.49 -5.69
C LEU A 185 -0.37 11.91 -6.31
N ARG A 186 0.04 11.22 -7.39
CA ARG A 186 1.27 11.56 -8.11
C ARG A 186 0.97 12.27 -9.44
N LEU A 187 1.53 13.46 -9.59
CA LEU A 187 1.35 14.38 -10.70
C LEU A 187 2.68 15.05 -11.11
N SER A 188 3.81 14.44 -10.81
CA SER A 188 5.13 14.92 -11.20
C SER A 188 5.27 15.00 -12.73
N ALA A 189 6.13 15.89 -13.23
CA ALA A 189 6.39 16.07 -14.66
C ALA A 189 5.10 16.26 -15.50
N ASN A 190 4.21 17.13 -15.03
CA ASN A 190 2.99 17.54 -15.71
C ASN A 190 3.04 19.07 -16.00
N ALA A 191 1.93 19.65 -16.44
CA ALA A 191 1.78 21.07 -16.78
C ALA A 191 1.06 21.87 -15.68
N ILE A 192 1.18 21.48 -14.40
CA ILE A 192 0.50 22.15 -13.28
C ILE A 192 1.22 23.46 -12.96
N GLY A 193 0.51 24.56 -13.16
CA GLY A 193 0.97 25.92 -12.95
C GLY A 193 0.55 26.52 -11.62
N GLU A 194 0.66 27.85 -11.54
CA GLU A 194 0.25 28.63 -10.38
C GLU A 194 -1.22 28.39 -10.01
N THR A 195 -2.11 28.30 -11.00
CA THR A 195 -3.55 28.20 -10.74
C THR A 195 -3.90 26.85 -10.11
N GLY A 196 -3.29 25.76 -10.58
CA GLY A 196 -3.48 24.43 -10.04
C GLY A 196 -2.91 24.30 -8.63
N ALA A 197 -1.75 24.89 -8.37
CA ALA A 197 -1.20 24.97 -7.02
C ALA A 197 -2.09 25.78 -6.06
N ARG A 198 -2.70 26.87 -6.54
CA ARG A 198 -3.69 27.63 -5.75
C ARG A 198 -4.97 26.84 -5.50
N ALA A 199 -5.44 26.07 -6.48
CA ALA A 199 -6.58 25.18 -6.30
C ALA A 199 -6.29 24.11 -5.24
N LEU A 200 -5.10 23.50 -5.27
CA LEU A 200 -4.64 22.59 -4.23
C LEU A 200 -4.60 23.27 -2.86
N ALA A 201 -4.00 24.45 -2.78
CA ALA A 201 -3.91 25.21 -1.53
C ALA A 201 -5.30 25.54 -0.95
N GLN A 202 -6.25 25.90 -1.81
CA GLN A 202 -7.63 26.13 -1.42
C GLN A 202 -8.29 24.84 -0.92
N HIS A 203 -8.14 23.73 -1.64
CA HIS A 203 -8.68 22.43 -1.26
C HIS A 203 -8.18 21.97 0.12
N LEU A 204 -6.86 22.04 0.34
CA LEU A 204 -6.23 21.71 1.63
C LEU A 204 -6.63 22.67 2.76
N SER A 205 -6.96 23.92 2.44
CA SER A 205 -7.46 24.89 3.43
C SER A 205 -8.92 24.63 3.79
N THR A 206 -9.74 24.17 2.84
CA THR A 206 -11.15 23.83 3.07
C THR A 206 -11.34 22.52 3.80
N ASP A 207 -10.45 21.55 3.57
CA ASP A 207 -10.42 20.27 4.28
C ASP A 207 -9.03 19.98 4.85
N PRO A 208 -8.65 20.63 5.97
CA PRO A 208 -7.31 20.48 6.54
C PRO A 208 -6.99 19.07 7.07
N GLY A 209 -8.01 18.24 7.28
CA GLY A 209 -7.89 16.88 7.79
C GLY A 209 -8.28 15.82 6.77
N GLY A 210 -8.30 16.18 5.47
CA GLY A 210 -8.73 15.31 4.39
C GLY A 210 -7.89 14.04 4.22
N SER A 211 -8.27 13.23 3.25
CA SER A 211 -7.65 11.92 2.98
C SER A 211 -6.23 12.00 2.43
N LEU A 212 -5.91 13.06 1.67
CA LEU A 212 -4.61 13.23 1.01
C LEU A 212 -3.46 13.36 2.01
N ARG A 213 -2.47 12.47 1.88
CA ARG A 213 -1.25 12.36 2.70
C ARG A 213 0.00 12.64 1.89
N SER A 214 0.10 12.01 0.72
CA SER A 214 1.25 12.10 -0.17
C SER A 214 0.86 12.72 -1.51
N ILE A 215 1.50 13.83 -1.86
CA ILE A 215 1.25 14.57 -3.09
C ILE A 215 2.58 14.82 -3.81
N ALA A 216 2.75 14.25 -5.00
CA ALA A 216 3.94 14.47 -5.81
C ALA A 216 3.66 15.47 -6.93
N LEU A 217 4.35 16.62 -6.91
CA LEU A 217 4.23 17.71 -7.88
C LEU A 217 5.59 18.13 -8.45
N ALA A 218 6.62 17.27 -8.34
CA ALA A 218 7.94 17.57 -8.85
C ALA A 218 7.90 17.89 -10.36
N ASN A 219 8.79 18.75 -10.84
CA ASN A 219 8.93 19.13 -12.24
C ASN A 219 7.63 19.68 -12.89
N ASN A 220 6.84 20.46 -12.13
CA ASN A 220 5.67 21.19 -12.64
C ASN A 220 5.90 22.72 -12.61
N PRO A 221 5.39 23.51 -13.58
CA PRO A 221 5.62 24.95 -13.64
C PRO A 221 4.81 25.79 -12.60
N ILE A 222 4.84 25.41 -11.31
CA ILE A 222 4.04 26.02 -10.23
C ILE A 222 4.43 27.49 -9.99
N GLY A 223 5.73 27.78 -9.96
CA GLY A 223 6.25 29.13 -9.78
C GLY A 223 6.09 29.71 -8.36
N LEU A 224 6.60 30.93 -8.18
CA LEU A 224 6.69 31.57 -6.86
C LEU A 224 5.34 31.85 -6.19
N LYS A 225 4.33 32.23 -6.97
CA LYS A 225 3.00 32.55 -6.43
C LYS A 225 2.20 31.30 -6.07
N GLY A 226 2.36 30.22 -6.84
CA GLY A 226 1.79 28.92 -6.50
C GLY A 226 2.46 28.34 -5.26
N GLY A 227 3.78 28.44 -5.19
CA GLY A 227 4.56 28.11 -3.98
C GLY A 227 4.14 28.91 -2.75
N GLU A 228 3.87 30.20 -2.89
CA GLU A 228 3.39 31.04 -1.79
C GLU A 228 2.00 30.60 -1.28
N ALA A 229 1.10 30.23 -2.20
CA ALA A 229 -0.21 29.72 -1.83
C ALA A 229 -0.11 28.41 -1.05
N LEU A 230 0.75 27.48 -1.50
CA LEU A 230 1.01 26.22 -0.79
C LEU A 230 1.65 26.46 0.58
N ARG A 231 2.62 27.37 0.66
CA ARG A 231 3.26 27.77 1.92
C ARG A 231 2.26 28.28 2.95
N ILE A 232 1.32 29.13 2.53
CA ILE A 232 0.28 29.66 3.42
C ILE A 232 -0.69 28.56 3.85
N CYS A 233 -1.14 27.70 2.94
CA CYS A 233 -2.12 26.65 3.29
C CYS A 233 -1.53 25.56 4.19
N MET A 234 -0.23 25.26 4.06
CA MET A 234 0.43 24.24 4.87
C MET A 234 0.48 24.59 6.36
N ARG A 235 0.30 25.87 6.73
CA ARG A 235 0.15 26.28 8.13
C ARG A 235 -1.18 25.86 8.75
N VAL A 236 -2.15 25.50 7.92
CA VAL A 236 -3.51 25.09 8.33
C VAL A 236 -3.73 23.61 8.08
N CYS A 237 -3.26 23.10 6.95
CA CYS A 237 -3.34 21.69 6.57
C CYS A 237 -2.62 20.80 7.59
N ARG A 238 -3.25 19.69 7.99
CA ARG A 238 -2.73 18.70 8.94
C ARG A 238 -2.70 17.28 8.38
N SER A 239 -3.26 17.06 7.20
CA SER A 239 -3.34 15.74 6.57
C SER A 239 -2.07 15.38 5.81
N VAL A 240 -1.50 16.33 5.06
CA VAL A 240 -0.37 16.09 4.16
C VAL A 240 0.92 15.87 4.97
N THR A 241 1.52 14.71 4.77
CA THR A 241 2.77 14.27 5.40
C THR A 241 3.94 14.21 4.41
N ASP A 242 3.65 14.25 3.11
CA ASP A 242 4.64 14.13 2.05
C ASP A 242 4.21 15.03 0.87
N LEU A 243 4.99 16.06 0.56
CA LEU A 243 4.75 16.96 -0.56
C LEU A 243 6.04 17.18 -1.34
N SER A 244 6.11 16.64 -2.56
CA SER A 244 7.27 16.84 -3.43
C SER A 244 7.06 18.01 -4.39
N LEU A 245 7.94 19.00 -4.32
CA LEU A 245 7.94 20.20 -5.19
C LEU A 245 9.29 20.41 -5.91
N THR A 246 10.12 19.37 -5.98
CA THR A 246 11.45 19.45 -6.60
C THR A 246 11.34 19.90 -8.05
N GLY A 247 12.08 20.93 -8.44
CA GLY A 247 12.03 21.44 -9.82
C GLY A 247 10.74 22.19 -10.17
N ALA A 248 9.91 22.57 -9.20
CA ALA A 248 8.62 23.22 -9.47
C ALA A 248 8.64 24.76 -9.63
N GLY A 249 9.84 25.36 -9.64
CA GLY A 249 9.99 26.82 -9.71
C GLY A 249 9.54 27.58 -8.45
N VAL A 250 9.47 26.89 -7.31
CA VAL A 250 9.17 27.48 -5.99
C VAL A 250 10.46 27.99 -5.35
N ALA A 251 10.41 29.13 -4.63
CA ALA A 251 11.60 29.66 -3.97
C ALA A 251 12.08 28.74 -2.84
N ALA A 252 13.39 28.64 -2.65
CA ALA A 252 13.98 27.79 -1.61
C ALA A 252 13.49 28.13 -0.19
N GLU A 253 13.24 29.41 0.11
CA GLU A 253 12.66 29.83 1.40
C GLU A 253 11.23 29.31 1.58
N GLN A 254 10.43 29.33 0.50
CA GLN A 254 9.05 28.82 0.53
C GLN A 254 9.03 27.29 0.69
N LEU A 255 9.94 26.59 0.01
CA LEU A 255 10.10 25.14 0.15
C LEU A 255 10.47 24.78 1.59
N LYS A 256 11.44 25.48 2.18
CA LYS A 256 11.84 25.24 3.57
C LYS A 256 10.68 25.40 4.55
N ASP A 257 9.91 26.48 4.44
CA ASP A 257 8.71 26.71 5.27
C ASP A 257 7.66 25.60 5.09
N ILE A 258 7.46 25.14 3.84
CA ILE A 258 6.55 24.03 3.52
C ILE A 258 7.04 22.73 4.15
N ASP A 259 8.32 22.39 3.96
CA ASP A 259 8.93 21.16 4.47
C ASP A 259 8.89 21.12 6.00
N GLU A 260 9.11 22.25 6.68
CA GLU A 260 8.94 22.35 8.13
C GLU A 260 7.49 22.07 8.57
N CYS A 261 6.49 22.59 7.85
CA CYS A 261 5.08 22.32 8.15
C CYS A 261 4.71 20.86 7.88
N VAL A 262 5.18 20.28 6.79
CA VAL A 262 4.95 18.88 6.42
C VAL A 262 5.60 17.94 7.44
N ALA A 263 6.83 18.26 7.88
CA ALA A 263 7.50 17.53 8.97
C ALA A 263 6.73 17.65 10.30
N GLN A 264 6.16 18.83 10.60
CA GLN A 264 5.30 18.99 11.77
C GLN A 264 4.04 18.14 11.66
N ASN A 265 3.36 18.12 10.52
CA ASN A 265 2.19 17.27 10.29
C ASN A 265 2.53 15.79 10.45
N ARG A 266 3.66 15.34 9.92
CA ARG A 266 4.19 13.99 10.13
C ARG A 266 4.37 13.73 11.63
N SER A 267 4.93 14.68 12.38
CA SER A 267 5.10 14.55 13.83
C SER A 267 3.79 14.57 14.63
N ASP A 268 2.80 15.38 14.23
CA ASP A 268 1.51 15.48 14.90
C ASP A 268 0.66 14.24 14.65
N LEU A 269 0.66 13.74 13.41
CA LEU A 269 0.08 12.45 13.07
C LEU A 269 0.73 11.34 13.88
N ARG A 270 2.06 11.40 14.05
CA ARG A 270 2.81 10.47 14.90
C ARG A 270 2.31 10.48 16.35
N VAL A 271 2.13 11.66 16.94
CA VAL A 271 1.61 11.78 18.32
C VAL A 271 0.16 11.31 18.44
N GLN A 272 -0.70 11.67 17.48
CA GLN A 272 -2.12 11.29 17.47
C GLN A 272 -2.30 9.78 17.33
N SER A 273 -1.58 9.15 16.40
CA SER A 273 -1.62 7.71 16.18
C SER A 273 -1.09 6.95 17.40
N ARG A 274 0.03 7.39 18.03
CA ARG A 274 0.51 6.81 19.31
C ARG A 274 -0.55 6.89 20.43
N GLN A 275 -1.26 8.00 20.55
CA GLN A 275 -2.31 8.17 21.56
C GLN A 275 -3.55 7.32 21.28
N ALA A 276 -3.95 7.19 20.01
CA ALA A 276 -5.05 6.35 19.56
C ALA A 276 -4.76 4.85 19.78
N THR A 277 -3.57 4.39 19.38
CA THR A 277 -3.14 3.00 19.63
C THR A 277 -3.10 2.70 21.13
N LYS A 278 -2.58 3.62 21.95
CA LYS A 278 -2.55 3.47 23.41
C LYS A 278 -3.94 3.40 24.05
N SER A 279 -4.92 4.16 23.53
CA SER A 279 -6.29 4.13 24.05
C SER A 279 -7.04 2.86 23.63
N LEU A 280 -6.85 2.39 22.40
CA LEU A 280 -7.39 1.13 21.90
C LEU A 280 -6.80 -0.08 22.64
N LEU A 281 -5.50 -0.07 22.91
CA LEU A 281 -4.82 -1.09 23.72
C LEU A 281 -5.38 -1.15 25.15
N ARG A 282 -5.61 0.00 25.79
CA ARG A 282 -6.26 0.06 27.11
C ARG A 282 -7.67 -0.52 27.08
N ALA A 283 -8.45 -0.19 26.06
CA ALA A 283 -9.81 -0.72 25.89
C ALA A 283 -9.82 -2.24 25.63
N ALA A 284 -8.86 -2.75 24.86
CA ALA A 284 -8.70 -4.18 24.61
C ALA A 284 -8.24 -4.94 25.87
N ALA A 285 -7.30 -4.39 26.64
CA ALA A 285 -6.85 -4.95 27.91
C ALA A 285 -8.00 -5.02 28.93
N GLN A 286 -8.80 -3.96 29.04
CA GLN A 286 -9.95 -3.92 29.93
C GLN A 286 -11.01 -4.97 29.54
N ARG A 287 -11.29 -5.13 28.24
CA ARG A 287 -12.19 -6.20 27.74
C ARG A 287 -11.64 -7.61 27.98
N ALA A 288 -10.31 -7.79 27.94
CA ALA A 288 -9.67 -9.06 28.23
C ALA A 288 -9.72 -9.40 29.74
N GLU A 289 -9.52 -8.41 30.61
CA GLU A 289 -9.69 -8.54 32.06
C GLU A 289 -11.16 -8.82 32.44
N GLU A 290 -12.11 -8.13 31.82
CA GLU A 290 -13.56 -8.38 32.00
C GLU A 290 -13.95 -9.79 31.53
N ARG A 291 -13.39 -10.27 30.42
CA ARG A 291 -13.58 -11.67 29.96
C ARG A 291 -12.94 -12.67 30.90
N ALA A 292 -11.75 -12.39 31.42
CA ALA A 292 -11.08 -13.26 32.41
C ALA A 292 -11.86 -13.29 33.74
N ALA A 293 -12.44 -12.17 34.16
CA ALA A 293 -13.29 -12.08 35.34
C ALA A 293 -14.65 -12.76 35.14
N GLY A 294 -15.25 -12.69 33.94
CA GLY A 294 -16.51 -13.35 33.60
C GLY A 294 -16.41 -14.88 33.49
N ILE A 295 -15.24 -15.42 33.15
CA ILE A 295 -14.98 -16.87 33.15
C ILE A 295 -14.83 -17.41 34.59
N GLY A 296 -14.60 -16.53 35.57
CA GLY A 296 -14.34 -16.89 36.97
C GLY A 296 -15.56 -17.17 37.85
N THR A 297 -16.80 -16.91 37.40
CA THR A 297 -18.00 -17.07 38.27
C THR A 297 -19.05 -18.06 37.78
N GLU A 298 -19.00 -18.56 36.54
CA GLU A 298 -20.01 -19.52 36.03
C GLU A 298 -19.47 -20.93 35.73
N GLY A 299 -18.16 -21.16 35.81
CA GLY A 299 -17.54 -22.46 35.45
C GLY A 299 -17.21 -23.42 36.61
N ALA A 300 -17.38 -23.02 37.88
CA ALA A 300 -16.85 -23.76 39.03
C ALA A 300 -17.87 -24.62 39.81
N ALA A 301 -19.11 -24.77 39.34
CA ALA A 301 -20.15 -25.55 40.02
C ALA A 301 -20.86 -26.52 39.06
N GLY A 302 -20.16 -27.54 38.55
CA GLY A 302 -20.84 -28.56 37.73
C GLY A 302 -20.08 -29.83 37.38
N VAL A 303 -18.75 -29.90 37.56
CA VAL A 303 -17.96 -31.06 37.11
C VAL A 303 -17.41 -31.86 38.30
N THR A 304 -18.30 -32.33 39.17
CA THR A 304 -18.00 -33.44 40.11
C THR A 304 -19.28 -34.22 40.43
N ALA A 305 -19.83 -34.97 39.48
CA ALA A 305 -20.64 -36.15 39.79
C ALA A 305 -20.87 -37.01 38.55
N ALA A 306 -20.86 -38.32 38.77
CA ALA A 306 -21.33 -39.39 37.89
C ALA A 306 -20.39 -39.88 36.78
N ARG A 307 -19.40 -40.69 37.20
CA ARG A 307 -18.99 -41.87 36.45
C ARG A 307 -19.32 -43.10 37.30
N ALA A 308 -20.40 -43.81 36.99
CA ALA A 308 -20.58 -45.25 37.22
C ALA A 308 -21.97 -45.72 36.74
N ASP A 309 -21.95 -46.85 36.04
CA ASP A 309 -23.04 -47.81 35.76
C ASP A 309 -24.24 -47.37 34.91
N ALA A 310 -24.90 -48.22 34.12
CA ALA A 310 -24.63 -49.49 33.44
C ALA A 310 -25.95 -49.79 32.68
N THR A 311 -25.86 -50.51 31.56
CA THR A 311 -26.93 -51.30 30.93
C THR A 311 -28.08 -50.62 30.15
N ALA A 312 -28.45 -51.31 29.06
CA ALA A 312 -29.69 -51.26 28.26
C ALA A 312 -29.75 -50.34 27.02
N ALA A 313 -29.47 -50.95 25.85
CA ALA A 313 -30.30 -50.77 24.65
C ALA A 313 -31.62 -51.59 24.84
N PRO A 314 -32.72 -51.45 24.03
CA PRO A 314 -32.70 -51.02 22.62
C PRO A 314 -33.95 -50.27 22.07
N THR A 315 -33.93 -50.09 20.74
CA THR A 315 -35.05 -50.07 19.75
C THR A 315 -35.80 -48.78 19.36
N ALA A 316 -35.81 -48.61 18.01
CA ALA A 316 -36.88 -48.13 17.12
C ALA A 316 -37.12 -46.60 17.04
N ALA A 317 -37.45 -45.99 15.91
CA ALA A 317 -37.48 -46.31 14.47
C ALA A 317 -37.91 -45.01 13.75
N ALA A 318 -37.48 -44.82 12.50
CA ALA A 318 -38.10 -44.11 11.37
C ALA A 318 -38.79 -42.73 11.60
N THR A 319 -38.65 -41.71 10.75
CA THR A 319 -39.01 -41.69 9.32
C THR A 319 -38.55 -40.40 8.64
N ALA A 320 -38.39 -40.52 7.33
CA ALA A 320 -37.97 -39.56 6.32
C ALA A 320 -38.78 -38.26 6.14
N ALA A 321 -38.11 -37.30 5.48
CA ALA A 321 -38.56 -36.27 4.52
C ALA A 321 -37.96 -34.91 4.93
N GLY A 322 -37.03 -34.28 4.24
CA GLY A 322 -36.88 -34.15 2.79
C GLY A 322 -37.18 -32.69 2.42
N ARG A 323 -36.14 -31.87 2.17
CA ARG A 323 -36.05 -30.84 1.11
C ARG A 323 -34.98 -29.77 1.41
N THR A 324 -34.17 -29.55 0.37
CA THR A 324 -33.54 -28.30 -0.07
C THR A 324 -32.43 -27.67 0.77
N SER A 325 -31.19 -27.83 0.27
CA SER A 325 -30.14 -26.81 0.33
C SER A 325 -30.67 -25.46 -0.21
N PRO A 326 -30.04 -24.35 0.18
CA PRO A 326 -29.07 -23.78 -0.74
C PRO A 326 -27.73 -23.44 -0.06
N ALA A 327 -26.68 -23.65 -0.85
CA ALA A 327 -25.39 -23.01 -0.70
C ALA A 327 -25.51 -21.56 -1.17
N SER A 328 -25.22 -20.62 -0.29
CA SER A 328 -24.80 -19.24 -0.56
C SER A 328 -24.38 -18.66 0.79
N ASP A 329 -23.37 -17.79 0.81
CA ASP A 329 -22.86 -17.07 2.00
C ASP A 329 -21.68 -17.72 2.74
N LEU A 330 -20.60 -18.02 1.99
CA LEU A 330 -19.28 -18.25 2.58
C LEU A 330 -18.16 -17.61 1.75
N PHE A 331 -18.31 -16.36 1.30
CA PHE A 331 -17.20 -15.53 0.82
C PHE A 331 -17.54 -14.04 0.96
N ALA A 332 -17.21 -13.45 2.11
CA ALA A 332 -16.97 -12.01 2.29
C ALA A 332 -16.50 -11.74 3.72
N THR A 333 -15.19 -11.80 3.96
CA THR A 333 -14.58 -11.06 5.08
C THR A 333 -13.34 -10.37 4.55
N SER A 334 -13.56 -9.28 3.82
CA SER A 334 -12.60 -8.17 3.81
C SER A 334 -12.67 -7.56 5.21
N THR A 335 -11.67 -7.85 6.06
CA THR A 335 -11.51 -7.13 7.32
C THR A 335 -10.95 -5.74 7.00
N HIS A 336 -11.85 -4.83 6.67
CA HIS A 336 -11.64 -3.39 6.76
C HIS A 336 -11.42 -3.03 8.24
N LEU A 337 -10.20 -2.73 8.64
CA LEU A 337 -9.94 -1.93 9.83
C LEU A 337 -10.09 -0.46 9.43
N ASP A 338 -11.34 0.02 9.38
CA ASP A 338 -11.66 1.43 9.16
C ASP A 338 -11.22 2.24 10.39
N PHE A 339 -10.14 3.00 10.27
CA PHE A 339 -9.78 4.05 11.21
C PHE A 339 -10.29 5.41 10.71
N ALA A 340 -11.61 5.63 10.82
CA ALA A 340 -12.18 6.97 10.68
C ALA A 340 -12.46 7.58 12.07
N PRO A 341 -12.02 8.82 12.37
CA PRO A 341 -12.41 9.51 13.59
C PRO A 341 -13.89 9.92 13.49
N GLN A 342 -14.74 9.37 14.36
CA GLN A 342 -16.15 9.73 14.39
C GLN A 342 -16.32 11.21 14.74
N THR A 343 -16.98 11.92 13.84
CA THR A 343 -17.53 13.26 14.04
C THR A 343 -18.45 13.29 15.25
N VAL A 344 -18.16 14.19 16.20
CA VAL A 344 -18.95 14.44 17.41
C VAL A 344 -20.33 15.00 17.05
N GLY A 345 -21.36 14.17 17.20
CA GLY A 345 -22.76 14.59 17.25
C GLY A 345 -23.11 15.20 18.60
N ARG A 346 -23.51 16.48 18.59
CA ARG A 346 -24.15 17.21 19.70
C ARG A 346 -25.41 16.50 20.22
N ALA A 347 -25.53 16.32 21.54
CA ALA A 347 -26.77 16.53 22.31
C ALA A 347 -26.54 16.54 23.85
N THR A 348 -26.59 17.76 24.41
CA THR A 348 -27.22 18.25 25.67
C THR A 348 -27.37 17.41 26.96
N ALA A 349 -27.15 18.16 28.07
CA ALA A 349 -27.66 18.04 29.45
C ALA A 349 -26.81 17.21 30.45
N THR A 350 -26.49 17.60 31.69
CA THR A 350 -26.79 18.76 32.56
C THR A 350 -25.88 18.70 33.80
N HIS A 351 -25.53 19.88 34.34
CA HIS A 351 -25.00 20.25 35.69
C HIS A 351 -24.62 19.19 36.75
N ALA A 352 -23.40 19.33 37.33
CA ALA A 352 -23.08 19.87 38.69
C ALA A 352 -21.63 19.47 39.08
N ALA A 353 -20.69 20.41 39.28
CA ALA A 353 -20.24 20.95 40.59
C ALA A 353 -19.93 19.87 41.64
N SER A 354 -18.83 19.82 42.41
CA SER A 354 -17.70 20.72 42.67
C SER A 354 -16.80 20.03 43.72
N ALA A 355 -15.48 20.23 43.63
CA ALA A 355 -14.47 20.32 44.69
C ALA A 355 -14.42 19.30 45.86
N SER A 356 -13.29 18.59 45.99
CA SER A 356 -12.36 18.71 47.16
C SER A 356 -11.16 17.75 47.05
N THR A 357 -9.96 18.32 47.15
CA THR A 357 -8.66 17.69 47.48
C THR A 357 -8.48 17.63 49.03
N PRO A 358 -7.39 17.11 49.66
CA PRO A 358 -6.13 16.54 49.14
C PRO A 358 -5.58 15.28 49.90
N SER A 359 -4.40 14.84 49.44
CA SER A 359 -3.30 14.20 50.22
C SER A 359 -3.29 12.69 50.43
N SER A 360 -2.30 12.02 49.81
CA SER A 360 -1.18 11.39 50.53
C SER A 360 -0.25 10.71 49.51
N ILE A 361 0.98 11.22 49.44
CA ILE A 361 2.13 10.49 48.91
C ILE A 361 2.69 9.67 50.08
N PRO A 362 3.06 8.40 49.84
CA PRO A 362 4.38 7.97 50.25
C PRO A 362 5.13 7.38 49.07
N GLY A 363 6.36 7.86 48.88
CA GLY A 363 7.34 7.21 48.03
C GLY A 363 7.94 6.01 48.75
N ASP A 364 8.19 4.93 48.01
CA ASP A 364 9.55 4.45 47.79
C ASP A 364 9.58 3.35 46.71
N ARG A 365 10.52 3.53 45.79
CA ARG A 365 11.29 2.50 45.05
C ARG A 365 10.56 1.24 44.56
N PHE A 366 10.27 1.21 43.26
CA PHE A 366 10.43 0.00 42.47
C PHE A 366 11.28 0.29 41.23
N ALA A 367 12.28 -0.57 41.03
CA ALA A 367 13.21 -0.61 39.92
C ALA A 367 12.49 -0.89 38.58
N PRO A 368 13.14 -0.67 37.43
CA PRO A 368 12.52 -0.73 36.11
C PRO A 368 12.48 -2.17 35.60
N SER A 369 11.29 -2.77 35.47
CA SER A 369 11.08 -4.01 34.69
C SER A 369 9.64 -4.45 34.82
N GLY A 370 8.93 -4.62 33.70
CA GLY A 370 7.62 -5.27 33.69
C GLY A 370 6.74 -4.91 32.48
N ASP A 371 7.14 -5.40 31.31
CA ASP A 371 6.31 -5.74 30.13
C ASP A 371 5.06 -4.89 29.82
N LEU A 372 5.29 -3.77 29.11
CA LEU A 372 4.28 -3.17 28.22
C LEU A 372 4.31 -3.79 26.80
N SER A 373 5.36 -4.53 26.45
CA SER A 373 5.55 -5.21 25.16
C SER A 373 4.58 -6.39 24.97
N ALA A 374 4.28 -7.15 26.03
CA ALA A 374 3.45 -8.35 25.94
C ALA A 374 2.00 -8.12 25.47
N GLY A 375 1.47 -6.90 25.65
CA GLY A 375 0.12 -6.52 25.22
C GLY A 375 0.03 -6.28 23.71
N VAL A 376 1.07 -5.69 23.12
CA VAL A 376 1.21 -5.47 21.67
C VAL A 376 1.52 -6.80 20.97
N VAL A 377 2.37 -7.64 21.57
CA VAL A 377 2.70 -9.00 21.09
C VAL A 377 1.45 -9.89 20.91
N ARG A 378 0.39 -9.70 21.70
CA ARG A 378 -0.89 -10.43 21.48
C ARG A 378 -1.67 -9.92 20.26
N GLN A 379 -1.65 -8.63 19.98
CA GLN A 379 -2.33 -8.05 18.81
C GLN A 379 -1.66 -8.43 17.48
N TRP A 380 -0.32 -8.52 17.45
CA TRP A 380 0.41 -8.97 16.26
C TRP A 380 0.20 -10.44 15.96
N ARG A 381 0.10 -11.29 17.00
CA ARG A 381 -0.29 -12.71 16.84
C ARG A 381 -1.66 -12.89 16.20
N GLU A 382 -2.58 -11.94 16.36
CA GLU A 382 -3.90 -11.97 15.71
C GLU A 382 -3.83 -11.60 14.21
N LEU A 383 -2.87 -10.79 13.77
CA LEU A 383 -2.56 -10.55 12.36
C LEU A 383 -1.81 -11.73 11.71
N SER A 384 -0.94 -12.40 12.46
CA SER A 384 -0.28 -13.65 12.04
C SER A 384 -1.26 -14.81 11.83
N LEU A 385 -2.52 -14.68 12.30
CA LEU A 385 -3.61 -15.63 12.07
C LEU A 385 -4.39 -15.36 10.77
N LEU A 386 -3.95 -14.42 9.91
CA LEU A 386 -4.45 -14.23 8.55
C LEU A 386 -3.47 -14.82 7.52
N PRO A 387 -3.36 -16.16 7.39
CA PRO A 387 -2.42 -16.85 6.50
C PRO A 387 -2.70 -16.66 4.99
N SER A 388 -3.54 -15.69 4.61
CA SER A 388 -4.01 -15.48 3.24
C SER A 388 -3.73 -14.07 2.71
N ALA A 389 -3.32 -13.11 3.57
CA ALA A 389 -3.12 -11.73 3.16
C ALA A 389 -1.82 -11.59 2.34
N ARG A 390 -1.95 -11.23 1.06
CA ARG A 390 -0.82 -10.99 0.16
C ARG A 390 -0.29 -9.57 0.21
N LEU A 391 -1.16 -8.65 0.60
CA LEU A 391 -0.88 -7.24 0.74
C LEU A 391 -1.11 -6.86 2.20
N VAL A 392 -0.12 -6.20 2.77
CA VAL A 392 -0.15 -5.68 4.13
C VAL A 392 0.23 -4.21 4.03
N LEU A 393 -0.78 -3.36 4.23
CA LEU A 393 -0.64 -1.92 4.28
C LEU A 393 -0.52 -1.50 5.73
N LEU A 394 0.69 -1.11 6.13
CA LEU A 394 1.01 -0.57 7.45
C LEU A 394 1.70 0.79 7.29
N ASP A 395 1.39 1.50 6.20
CA ASP A 395 1.83 2.87 6.01
C ASP A 395 1.29 3.76 7.14
N HIS A 396 2.14 4.61 7.69
CA HIS A 396 1.80 5.52 8.79
C HIS A 396 1.21 4.82 10.03
N ALA A 397 1.55 3.54 10.25
CA ALA A 397 1.06 2.72 11.36
C ALA A 397 1.86 2.88 12.67
N MET A 398 2.77 3.86 12.75
CA MET A 398 3.58 4.15 13.94
C MET A 398 4.57 3.06 14.34
N ILE A 399 5.05 2.35 13.34
CA ILE A 399 6.04 1.31 13.53
C ILE A 399 7.41 1.96 13.72
N SER A 400 8.02 1.73 14.88
CA SER A 400 9.37 2.16 15.24
C SER A 400 10.28 0.94 15.48
N ASP A 401 11.55 1.19 15.79
CA ASP A 401 12.51 0.13 16.13
C ASP A 401 12.07 -0.76 17.31
N GLU A 402 11.24 -0.22 18.22
CA GLU A 402 10.65 -0.97 19.33
C GLU A 402 9.73 -2.11 18.87
N HIS A 403 9.27 -2.07 17.60
CA HIS A 403 8.37 -3.06 17.00
C HIS A 403 9.10 -3.97 16.00
N ALA A 404 10.42 -3.81 15.87
CA ALA A 404 11.18 -4.46 14.81
C ALA A 404 11.31 -5.97 15.02
N ASP A 405 11.37 -6.43 16.27
CA ASP A 405 11.40 -7.84 16.60
C ASP A 405 10.08 -8.53 16.24
N GLU A 406 8.94 -7.89 16.51
CA GLU A 406 7.62 -8.39 16.13
C GLU A 406 7.43 -8.39 14.61
N LEU A 407 7.86 -7.33 13.92
CA LEU A 407 7.88 -7.28 12.47
C LEU A 407 8.75 -8.39 11.86
N ALA A 408 9.92 -8.65 12.46
CA ALA A 408 10.81 -9.69 12.01
C ALA A 408 10.24 -11.09 12.28
N GLU A 409 9.53 -11.29 13.40
CA GLU A 409 8.80 -12.52 13.70
C GLU A 409 7.66 -12.73 12.70
N TYR A 410 6.84 -11.71 12.46
CA TYR A 410 5.81 -11.72 11.42
C TYR A 410 6.39 -12.04 10.03
N THR A 411 7.50 -11.41 9.67
CA THR A 411 8.16 -11.58 8.37
C THR A 411 8.77 -12.98 8.20
N ARG A 412 9.19 -13.62 9.30
CA ARG A 412 9.66 -15.01 9.32
C ARG A 412 8.51 -16.01 9.21
N ASP A 413 7.43 -15.77 9.95
CA ASP A 413 6.33 -16.72 10.08
C ASP A 413 5.30 -16.60 8.96
N ASN A 414 5.16 -15.41 8.37
CA ASN A 414 4.26 -15.15 7.26
C ASN A 414 4.92 -15.42 5.91
N THR A 415 4.49 -16.50 5.27
CA THR A 415 4.99 -16.94 3.94
C THR A 415 4.07 -16.53 2.79
N CYS A 416 3.02 -15.75 3.07
CA CYS A 416 2.03 -15.34 2.08
C CYS A 416 2.10 -13.85 1.74
N THR A 417 2.62 -13.00 2.62
CA THR A 417 2.76 -11.56 2.38
C THR A 417 3.78 -11.28 1.30
N GLU A 418 3.33 -10.58 0.27
CA GLU A 418 4.06 -10.34 -0.96
C GLU A 418 4.40 -8.86 -1.10
N LEU A 419 3.49 -8.01 -0.64
CA LEU A 419 3.61 -6.56 -0.63
C LEU A 419 3.48 -6.13 0.83
N LEU A 420 4.56 -5.57 1.37
CA LEU A 420 4.60 -5.01 2.71
C LEU A 420 4.88 -3.52 2.57
N HIS A 421 3.88 -2.71 2.88
CA HIS A 421 4.03 -1.28 2.90
C HIS A 421 4.20 -0.82 4.34
N LEU A 422 5.34 -0.19 4.61
CA LEU A 422 5.76 0.37 5.88
C LEU A 422 6.17 1.84 5.69
N GLY A 423 5.68 2.51 4.66
CA GLY A 423 5.99 3.90 4.39
C GLY A 423 5.47 4.85 5.47
N GLY A 424 6.15 5.98 5.68
CA GLY A 424 5.73 7.01 6.63
C GLY A 424 5.74 6.58 8.10
N ASN A 425 6.55 5.57 8.45
CA ASN A 425 6.74 5.07 9.81
C ASN A 425 7.98 5.70 10.49
N GLU A 426 8.46 5.09 11.57
CA GLU A 426 9.58 5.56 12.39
C GLU A 426 10.71 4.52 12.47
N LEU A 427 10.82 3.63 11.48
CA LEU A 427 11.93 2.68 11.42
C LEU A 427 13.23 3.44 11.14
N THR A 428 14.23 3.19 11.95
CA THR A 428 15.60 3.68 11.75
C THR A 428 16.48 2.54 11.23
N ASN A 429 17.80 2.76 11.21
CA ASN A 429 18.77 1.70 10.92
C ASN A 429 18.59 0.50 11.85
N GLU A 430 18.27 0.72 13.13
CA GLU A 430 18.21 -0.35 14.13
C GLU A 430 17.04 -1.30 13.82
N GLY A 431 15.83 -0.76 13.65
CA GLY A 431 14.65 -1.56 13.33
C GLY A 431 14.73 -2.18 11.93
N LEU A 432 15.25 -1.44 10.95
CA LEU A 432 15.44 -2.01 9.62
C LEU A 432 16.50 -3.12 9.61
N THR A 433 17.54 -3.05 10.44
CA THR A 433 18.54 -4.12 10.55
C THR A 433 17.92 -5.41 11.07
N VAL A 434 17.05 -5.31 12.08
CA VAL A 434 16.30 -6.45 12.64
C VAL A 434 15.34 -7.03 11.60
N LEU A 435 14.56 -6.18 10.92
CA LEU A 435 13.67 -6.62 9.84
C LEU A 435 14.46 -7.27 8.69
N ALA A 436 15.58 -6.66 8.27
CA ALA A 436 16.43 -7.14 7.19
C ALA A 436 17.02 -8.53 7.47
N ALA A 437 17.23 -8.89 8.74
CA ALA A 437 17.65 -10.25 9.10
C ALA A 437 16.56 -11.30 8.84
N ALA A 438 15.28 -10.92 8.86
CA ALA A 438 14.13 -11.79 8.60
C ALA A 438 13.71 -11.86 7.12
N LEU A 439 14.01 -10.82 6.34
CA LEU A 439 13.63 -10.73 4.93
C LEU A 439 14.09 -11.90 4.04
N PRO A 440 15.29 -12.51 4.22
CA PRO A 440 15.74 -13.63 3.39
C PRO A 440 14.84 -14.87 3.45
N THR A 441 14.13 -15.06 4.56
CA THR A 441 13.18 -16.17 4.74
C THR A 441 11.74 -15.82 4.38
N SER A 442 11.49 -14.57 4.01
CA SER A 442 10.14 -14.05 3.73
C SER A 442 9.70 -14.27 2.27
N SER A 443 8.40 -14.12 2.03
CA SER A 443 7.80 -14.10 0.68
C SER A 443 7.67 -12.70 0.07
N ILE A 444 8.18 -11.68 0.78
CA ILE A 444 8.03 -10.27 0.44
C ILE A 444 8.78 -9.98 -0.86
N ARG A 445 8.09 -9.32 -1.78
CA ARG A 445 8.61 -8.91 -3.08
C ARG A 445 8.50 -7.42 -3.31
N ARG A 446 7.55 -6.74 -2.67
CA ARG A 446 7.55 -5.28 -2.61
C ARG A 446 7.64 -4.85 -1.17
N LEU A 447 8.62 -4.02 -0.90
CA LEU A 447 8.85 -3.44 0.40
C LEU A 447 8.86 -1.93 0.24
N SER A 448 7.79 -1.27 0.70
CA SER A 448 7.80 0.19 0.81
C SER A 448 8.28 0.57 2.20
N LEU A 449 9.36 1.33 2.26
CA LEU A 449 9.92 1.96 3.45
C LEU A 449 10.05 3.48 3.22
N ALA A 450 9.30 4.04 2.27
CA ALA A 450 9.31 5.46 1.97
C ALA A 450 9.05 6.30 3.23
N GLY A 451 9.62 7.49 3.40
CA GLY A 451 9.23 8.37 4.52
C GLY A 451 9.57 7.82 5.92
N ASN A 452 10.55 6.93 6.03
CA ASN A 452 11.09 6.44 7.32
C ASN A 452 12.35 7.24 7.70
N ASN A 453 13.05 6.80 8.76
CA ASN A 453 14.26 7.44 9.24
C ASN A 453 15.50 6.58 8.95
N VAL A 454 15.49 5.87 7.82
CA VAL A 454 16.56 4.98 7.38
C VAL A 454 17.74 5.79 6.85
N GLN A 455 18.94 5.44 7.27
CA GLN A 455 20.21 6.01 6.79
C GLN A 455 21.05 4.90 6.14
N ASP A 456 22.32 5.21 5.84
CA ASP A 456 23.23 4.32 5.12
C ASP A 456 23.34 2.93 5.75
N GLU A 457 23.42 2.82 7.08
CA GLU A 457 23.53 1.51 7.75
C GLU A 457 22.30 0.64 7.52
N GLY A 458 21.09 1.21 7.55
CA GLY A 458 19.87 0.47 7.25
C GLY A 458 19.78 0.05 5.78
N ALA A 459 20.22 0.92 4.86
CA ALA A 459 20.32 0.58 3.44
C ALA A 459 21.34 -0.56 3.20
N LEU A 460 22.48 -0.54 3.89
CA LEU A 460 23.49 -1.60 3.84
C LEU A 460 22.97 -2.90 4.49
N ALA A 461 22.13 -2.83 5.52
CA ALA A 461 21.48 -3.99 6.10
C ALA A 461 20.52 -4.65 5.08
N LEU A 462 19.74 -3.86 4.34
CA LEU A 462 18.97 -4.37 3.20
C LEU A 462 19.86 -4.99 2.12
N GLY A 463 20.98 -4.34 1.77
CA GLY A 463 21.96 -4.91 0.85
C GLY A 463 22.52 -6.26 1.34
N THR A 464 22.72 -6.40 2.64
CA THR A 464 23.12 -7.67 3.27
C THR A 464 22.02 -8.72 3.20
N ALA A 465 20.75 -8.32 3.34
CA ALA A 465 19.62 -9.21 3.14
C ALA A 465 19.58 -9.74 1.70
N LEU A 466 19.82 -8.89 0.70
CA LEU A 466 19.93 -9.30 -0.71
C LEU A 466 21.01 -10.37 -0.89
N ALA A 467 22.21 -10.13 -0.33
CA ALA A 467 23.32 -11.09 -0.36
C ALA A 467 22.98 -12.43 0.32
N LYS A 468 22.05 -12.43 1.30
CA LYS A 468 21.57 -13.62 2.01
C LYS A 468 20.36 -14.29 1.35
N GLY A 469 19.93 -13.83 0.17
CA GLY A 469 18.88 -14.47 -0.62
C GLY A 469 17.51 -13.78 -0.56
N PHE A 470 17.40 -12.60 0.06
CA PHE A 470 16.22 -11.76 -0.11
C PHE A 470 16.14 -11.29 -1.57
N ALA A 471 15.04 -11.60 -2.26
CA ALA A 471 14.89 -11.32 -3.69
C ALA A 471 13.65 -10.45 -3.97
N PRO A 472 13.65 -9.18 -3.51
CA PRO A 472 12.58 -8.25 -3.77
C PRO A 472 12.57 -7.83 -5.24
N GLU A 473 11.40 -7.41 -5.69
CA GLU A 473 11.17 -6.82 -6.99
C GLU A 473 11.09 -5.30 -6.91
N HIS A 474 10.49 -4.76 -5.85
CA HIS A 474 10.39 -3.30 -5.64
C HIS A 474 10.85 -2.97 -4.22
N ILE A 475 11.75 -2.03 -4.11
CA ILE A 475 12.12 -1.41 -2.84
C ILE A 475 11.86 0.08 -2.98
N ASP A 476 10.98 0.62 -2.14
CA ASP A 476 10.83 2.06 -1.99
C ASP A 476 11.58 2.51 -0.74
N LEU A 477 12.65 3.28 -0.93
CA LEU A 477 13.39 3.95 0.13
C LEU A 477 13.37 5.47 -0.11
N SER A 478 12.38 5.97 -0.85
CA SER A 478 12.23 7.40 -1.08
C SER A 478 11.95 8.14 0.23
N ASP A 479 12.27 9.42 0.30
CA ASP A 479 12.08 10.25 1.49
C ASP A 479 12.68 9.63 2.78
N ASN A 480 13.93 9.19 2.69
CA ASN A 480 14.72 8.74 3.83
C ASN A 480 15.99 9.62 3.94
N MET A 481 16.93 9.21 4.79
CA MET A 481 18.14 9.98 5.10
C MET A 481 19.41 9.30 4.55
N LEU A 482 19.33 8.67 3.38
CA LEU A 482 20.48 8.03 2.73
C LEU A 482 21.43 9.07 2.13
N THR A 483 22.74 8.80 2.24
CA THR A 483 23.80 9.50 1.51
C THR A 483 24.22 8.69 0.28
N ASP A 484 25.19 9.22 -0.49
CA ASP A 484 25.82 8.51 -1.60
C ASP A 484 26.32 7.11 -1.20
N THR A 485 26.84 6.97 0.03
CA THR A 485 27.40 5.71 0.52
C THR A 485 26.33 4.63 0.65
N GLY A 486 25.19 4.94 1.26
CA GLY A 486 24.08 4.01 1.41
C GLY A 486 23.44 3.66 0.08
N ALA A 487 23.22 4.68 -0.77
CA ALA A 487 22.63 4.50 -2.09
C ALA A 487 23.50 3.61 -3.00
N LEU A 488 24.79 3.92 -3.13
CA LEU A 488 25.72 3.13 -3.93
C LEU A 488 25.91 1.73 -3.35
N GLY A 489 26.06 1.62 -2.02
CA GLY A 489 26.19 0.33 -1.35
C GLY A 489 25.01 -0.60 -1.61
N LEU A 490 23.78 -0.09 -1.54
CA LEU A 490 22.59 -0.89 -1.84
C LEU A 490 22.50 -1.27 -3.33
N VAL A 491 22.77 -0.33 -4.23
CA VAL A 491 22.77 -0.57 -5.69
C VAL A 491 23.82 -1.62 -6.09
N GLU A 492 25.02 -1.57 -5.50
CA GLU A 492 26.07 -2.57 -5.73
C GLU A 492 25.67 -3.97 -5.23
N GLN A 493 25.00 -4.05 -4.07
CA GLN A 493 24.50 -5.33 -3.57
C GLN A 493 23.36 -5.86 -4.45
N ALA A 494 22.47 -4.99 -4.93
CA ALA A 494 21.43 -5.35 -5.88
C ALA A 494 22.02 -5.87 -7.20
N LEU A 495 23.08 -5.24 -7.73
CA LEU A 495 23.80 -5.71 -8.91
C LEU A 495 24.37 -7.12 -8.74
N ARG A 496 24.93 -7.42 -7.55
CA ARG A 496 25.60 -8.72 -7.29
C ARG A 496 24.63 -9.83 -6.91
N HIS A 497 23.56 -9.49 -6.18
CA HIS A 497 22.76 -10.46 -5.43
C HIS A 497 21.25 -10.25 -5.52
N GLY A 498 20.76 -9.20 -6.18
CA GLY A 498 19.33 -8.89 -6.35
C GLY A 498 18.81 -9.10 -7.78
N PRO A 499 18.91 -10.30 -8.39
CA PRO A 499 18.53 -10.51 -9.79
C PRO A 499 17.02 -10.38 -10.06
N ALA A 500 16.20 -10.25 -9.00
CA ALA A 500 14.76 -10.05 -9.10
C ALA A 500 14.34 -8.57 -8.97
N LEU A 501 15.25 -7.68 -8.57
CA LEU A 501 14.93 -6.27 -8.36
C LEU A 501 14.61 -5.64 -9.71
N VAL A 502 13.42 -5.05 -9.81
CA VAL A 502 12.91 -4.36 -11.00
C VAL A 502 12.94 -2.86 -10.77
N TRP A 503 12.68 -2.44 -9.54
CA TRP A 503 12.48 -1.04 -9.21
C TRP A 503 13.09 -0.71 -7.84
N LEU A 504 13.89 0.33 -7.81
CA LEU A 504 14.46 0.92 -6.59
C LEU A 504 14.20 2.43 -6.62
N ASP A 505 13.46 2.93 -5.65
CA ASP A 505 13.22 4.37 -5.52
C ASP A 505 14.00 4.94 -4.35
N LEU A 506 14.90 5.85 -4.67
CA LEU A 506 15.72 6.62 -3.76
C LEU A 506 15.45 8.12 -3.87
N ARG A 507 14.37 8.54 -4.55
CA ARG A 507 13.98 9.96 -4.65
C ARG A 507 13.78 10.57 -3.27
N ALA A 508 13.89 11.89 -3.18
CA ALA A 508 13.70 12.61 -1.93
C ALA A 508 14.65 12.17 -0.78
N ASN A 509 15.79 11.54 -1.08
CA ASN A 509 16.90 11.42 -0.12
C ASN A 509 17.83 12.65 -0.28
N PRO A 510 17.73 13.66 0.61
CA PRO A 510 18.35 14.96 0.38
C PRO A 510 19.88 14.92 0.46
N LEU A 511 20.45 13.87 1.06
CA LEU A 511 21.89 13.72 1.27
C LEU A 511 22.58 12.96 0.12
N ILE A 512 21.83 12.48 -0.88
CA ILE A 512 22.43 11.95 -2.13
C ILE A 512 22.81 13.12 -3.02
N THR A 513 24.10 13.24 -3.32
CA THR A 513 24.67 14.29 -4.16
C THR A 513 24.41 14.02 -5.64
N SER A 514 24.63 15.03 -6.49
CA SER A 514 24.54 14.85 -7.95
C SER A 514 25.54 13.83 -8.48
N GLU A 515 26.71 13.73 -7.85
CA GLU A 515 27.75 12.77 -8.22
C GLU A 515 27.29 11.34 -7.86
N GLY A 516 26.82 11.14 -6.63
CA GLY A 516 26.26 9.85 -6.20
C GLY A 516 25.06 9.42 -7.05
N ARG A 517 24.17 10.35 -7.43
CA ARG A 517 23.06 10.06 -8.36
C ARG A 517 23.56 9.56 -9.72
N HIS A 518 24.58 10.20 -10.29
CA HIS A 518 25.13 9.81 -11.58
C HIS A 518 25.79 8.43 -11.51
N GLU A 519 26.56 8.17 -10.46
CA GLU A 519 27.21 6.87 -10.24
C GLU A 519 26.20 5.75 -10.00
N ALA A 520 25.21 5.98 -9.14
CA ALA A 520 24.16 5.01 -8.84
C ALA A 520 23.33 4.69 -10.09
N ARG A 521 23.00 5.68 -10.92
CA ARG A 521 22.33 5.47 -12.22
C ARG A 521 23.17 4.62 -13.18
N ALA A 522 24.45 4.94 -13.32
CA ALA A 522 25.36 4.15 -14.17
C ALA A 522 25.52 2.71 -13.67
N ALA A 523 25.45 2.47 -12.36
CA ALA A 523 25.46 1.13 -11.78
C ALA A 523 24.12 0.38 -11.99
N ALA A 524 22.98 1.06 -11.84
CA ALA A 524 21.65 0.48 -12.07
C ALA A 524 21.41 0.08 -13.53
N GLU A 525 21.90 0.87 -14.50
CA GLU A 525 21.84 0.52 -15.93
C GLU A 525 22.54 -0.83 -16.22
N ARG A 526 23.63 -1.14 -15.51
CA ARG A 526 24.31 -2.43 -15.62
C ARG A 526 23.51 -3.56 -14.98
N ALA A 527 22.77 -3.25 -13.93
CA ALA A 527 21.95 -4.19 -13.16
C ALA A 527 20.58 -4.46 -13.77
N ARG A 528 20.16 -3.69 -14.79
CA ARG A 528 18.87 -3.81 -15.51
C ARG A 528 17.63 -3.68 -14.62
N PHE A 529 17.71 -2.82 -13.61
CA PHE A 529 16.55 -2.39 -12.82
C PHE A 529 16.39 -0.87 -12.90
N GLU A 530 15.16 -0.40 -12.75
CA GLU A 530 14.84 1.02 -12.78
C GLU A 530 15.20 1.66 -11.45
N LEU A 531 16.05 2.68 -11.51
CA LEU A 531 16.47 3.46 -10.36
C LEU A 531 15.91 4.88 -10.47
N LEU A 532 15.07 5.25 -9.50
CA LEU A 532 14.58 6.61 -9.34
C LEU A 532 15.42 7.34 -8.29
N LEU A 533 15.90 8.54 -8.61
CA LEU A 533 16.86 9.33 -7.83
C LEU A 533 16.50 10.81 -7.80
#